data_AF-A0A7W7D2U7-F1
#
_entry.id   AF-A0A7W7D2U7-F1
#
_cell.length_a   1.000
_cell.length_b   1.000
_cell.length_c   1.000
_cell.angle_alpha   90.00
_cell.angle_beta   90.00
_cell.angle_gamma   90.00
#
_symmetry.space_group_name_H-M   'P 1'
#
loop_
_entity.id
_entity.type
_entity.pdbx_description
1 polymer ?
#
loop_
_entity_poly.entity_id
_entity_poly.type
_entity_poly.pdbx_seq_one_letter_code
_entity_poly.pdbx_strand_id
1 'polypeptide(L)'
;MNEALRPRPARYMGLCEVREFGWRVKLYSYSVAAHREASDGDLAEYIARICISDLERSGRSDEFDYLKFGFLQCHFGRRGLAVGLCHYGLWVDMPEIFAAGWYAYGHEIARLERLDMREPLWSIHELPVAQGEISLFKGLVDGSRDAPGIPWPSISEAYLKSGPAGIA
;
A
#
# COMPACT_ATOMS: atom_id res chain seq x y z
N MET A 1 -28.24 -4.06 -11.06
CA MET A 1 -26.91 -4.32 -10.50
C MET A 1 -26.72 -3.43 -9.29
N ASN A 2 -26.38 -4.00 -8.13
CA ASN A 2 -26.12 -3.22 -6.91
C ASN A 2 -24.97 -2.25 -7.17
N GLU A 3 -25.19 -0.94 -6.96
CA GLU A 3 -24.19 0.10 -7.19
C GLU A 3 -22.93 -0.11 -6.34
N ALA A 4 -23.06 -0.73 -5.17
CA ALA A 4 -21.93 -1.09 -4.31
C ALA A 4 -20.98 -2.13 -4.94
N LEU A 5 -21.49 -2.94 -5.87
CA LEU A 5 -20.74 -3.97 -6.58
C LEU A 5 -20.26 -3.52 -7.96
N ARG A 6 -20.56 -2.29 -8.39
CA ARG A 6 -19.96 -1.73 -9.60
C ARG A 6 -18.45 -1.64 -9.41
N PRO A 7 -17.64 -2.20 -10.33
CA PRO A 7 -16.19 -2.12 -10.22
C PRO A 7 -15.73 -0.68 -10.07
N ARG A 8 -14.85 -0.44 -9.10
CA ARG A 8 -14.16 0.84 -8.96
C ARG A 8 -12.77 0.67 -9.57
N PRO A 9 -12.50 1.29 -10.74
CA PRO A 9 -11.21 1.09 -11.40
C PRO A 9 -10.10 1.65 -10.53
N ALA A 10 -9.07 0.84 -10.31
CA ALA A 10 -7.84 1.28 -9.69
C ALA A 10 -7.11 2.25 -10.62
N ARG A 11 -6.52 3.30 -10.04
CA ARG A 11 -5.61 4.21 -10.74
C ARG A 11 -4.24 4.10 -10.10
N TYR A 12 -3.21 3.85 -10.90
CA TYR A 12 -1.84 3.99 -10.44
C TYR A 12 -1.45 5.46 -10.45
N MET A 13 -1.03 5.97 -9.29
CA MET A 13 -0.69 7.37 -9.09
C MET A 13 0.82 7.62 -9.18
N GLY A 14 1.62 6.57 -9.25
CA GLY A 14 3.07 6.64 -9.32
C GLY A 14 3.76 6.11 -8.06
N LEU A 15 5.05 6.39 -7.95
CA LEU A 15 5.88 6.04 -6.81
C LEU A 15 5.94 7.22 -5.83
N CYS A 16 5.60 6.99 -4.57
CA CYS A 16 5.78 7.94 -3.48
C CYS A 16 7.05 7.63 -2.70
N GLU A 17 7.87 8.67 -2.47
CA GLU A 17 9.07 8.59 -1.65
C GLU A 17 8.92 9.45 -0.39
N VAL A 18 8.87 8.80 0.77
CA VAL A 18 8.95 9.48 2.08
C VAL A 18 10.39 9.44 2.54
N ARG A 19 11.18 10.37 1.98
CA ARG A 19 12.64 10.43 2.12
C ARG A 19 13.12 10.49 3.57
N GLU A 20 12.39 11.19 4.44
CA GLU A 20 12.70 11.30 5.87
C GLU A 20 12.90 9.92 6.53
N PHE A 21 12.08 8.94 6.14
CA PHE A 21 12.10 7.60 6.71
C PHE A 21 12.72 6.56 5.77
N GLY A 22 13.04 6.93 4.52
CA GLY A 22 13.57 6.02 3.50
C GLY A 22 12.52 5.11 2.87
N TRP A 23 11.23 5.46 2.95
CA TRP A 23 10.15 4.66 2.37
C TRP A 23 9.92 4.94 0.90
N ARG A 24 9.63 3.89 0.14
CA ARG A 24 9.27 3.95 -1.28
C ARG A 24 8.07 3.05 -1.55
N VAL A 25 6.91 3.63 -1.85
CA VAL A 25 5.67 2.86 -2.02
C VAL A 25 4.96 3.22 -3.32
N LYS A 26 4.46 2.21 -4.03
CA LYS A 26 3.56 2.40 -5.17
C LYS A 26 2.21 2.91 -4.67
N LEU A 27 1.68 3.97 -5.26
CA LEU A 27 0.41 4.56 -4.87
C LEU A 27 -0.72 4.17 -5.81
N TYR A 28 -1.83 3.78 -5.22
CA TYR A 28 -3.07 3.43 -5.91
C TYR A 28 -4.24 4.23 -5.34
N SER A 29 -5.13 4.67 -6.22
CA SER A 29 -6.37 5.36 -5.85
C SER A 29 -7.59 4.63 -6.40
N TYR A 30 -8.64 4.57 -5.59
CA TYR A 30 -9.98 4.10 -5.92
C TYR A 30 -10.96 5.20 -5.56
N SER A 31 -11.69 5.70 -6.54
CA SER A 31 -12.67 6.75 -6.30
C SER A 31 -13.98 6.45 -7.02
N VAL A 32 -15.10 6.75 -6.37
CA VAL A 32 -16.39 6.85 -7.05
C VAL A 32 -16.33 8.03 -8.03
N ALA A 33 -17.06 7.96 -9.14
CA ALA A 33 -17.01 8.99 -10.19
C ALA A 33 -17.27 10.43 -9.66
N ALA A 34 -18.07 10.56 -8.60
CA ALA A 34 -18.39 11.84 -7.95
C ALA A 34 -17.23 12.47 -7.15
N HIS A 35 -16.19 11.72 -6.81
CA HIS A 35 -15.03 12.16 -6.05
C HIS A 35 -13.73 12.06 -6.86
N ARG A 36 -13.81 12.04 -8.20
CA ARG A 36 -12.62 12.08 -9.05
C ARG A 36 -12.15 13.52 -9.14
N GLU A 37 -11.04 13.84 -8.50
CA GLU A 37 -10.42 15.16 -8.62
C GLU A 37 -9.12 15.07 -9.42
N ALA A 38 -8.74 16.19 -10.07
CA ALA A 38 -7.47 16.28 -10.77
C ALA A 38 -6.26 16.22 -9.82
N SER A 39 -6.49 16.47 -8.53
CA SER A 39 -5.54 16.52 -7.41
C SER A 39 -5.35 15.20 -6.65
N ASP A 40 -5.98 14.10 -7.08
CA ASP A 40 -5.91 12.80 -6.39
C ASP A 40 -4.45 12.34 -6.12
N GLY A 41 -3.49 12.73 -6.97
CA GLY A 41 -2.08 12.35 -6.85
C GLY A 41 -1.39 13.00 -5.67
N ASP A 42 -1.44 14.34 -5.61
CA ASP A 42 -0.86 15.12 -4.51
C ASP A 42 -1.52 14.75 -3.18
N LEU A 43 -2.83 14.50 -3.20
CA LEU A 43 -3.57 14.07 -2.03
C LEU A 43 -3.16 12.68 -1.54
N ALA A 44 -3.04 11.71 -2.46
CA ALA A 44 -2.59 10.37 -2.11
C ALA A 44 -1.15 10.37 -1.58
N GLU A 45 -0.26 11.21 -2.12
CA GLU A 45 1.08 11.38 -1.59
C GLU A 45 1.07 11.97 -0.16
N TYR A 46 0.24 13.00 0.07
CA TYR A 46 0.08 13.59 1.39
C TYR A 46 -0.44 12.57 2.41
N ILE A 47 -1.46 11.79 2.05
CA ILE A 47 -2.00 10.70 2.88
C ILE A 47 -0.92 9.65 3.18
N ALA A 48 -0.13 9.25 2.17
CA ALA A 48 0.95 8.28 2.35
C ALA A 48 1.98 8.75 3.38
N ARG A 49 2.36 10.04 3.33
CA ARG A 49 3.27 10.65 4.32
C ARG A 49 2.70 10.61 5.74
N ILE A 50 1.41 10.89 5.93
CA ILE A 50 0.75 10.80 7.24
C ILE A 50 0.81 9.35 7.76
N CYS A 51 0.36 8.38 6.95
CA CYS A 51 0.28 6.98 7.36
C CYS A 51 1.66 6.39 7.68
N ILE A 52 2.67 6.68 6.85
CA ILE A 52 4.05 6.23 7.08
C ILE A 52 4.62 6.88 8.34
N SER A 53 4.39 8.18 8.56
CA SER A 53 4.83 8.86 9.78
C SER A 53 4.20 8.25 11.04
N ASP A 54 2.92 7.90 10.98
CA ASP A 54 2.21 7.21 12.07
C ASP A 54 2.80 5.81 12.34
N LEU A 55 3.08 5.03 11.28
CA LEU A 55 3.73 3.72 11.38
C LEU A 55 5.13 3.82 12.01
N GLU A 56 5.89 4.84 11.63
CA GLU A 56 7.23 5.11 12.16
C GLU A 56 7.22 5.50 13.63
N ARG A 57 6.25 6.32 14.05
CA ARG A 57 6.11 6.81 15.43
C ARG A 57 5.52 5.79 16.39
N SER A 58 4.73 4.84 15.89
CA SER A 58 4.06 3.82 16.72
C SER A 58 5.01 2.75 17.29
N GLY A 59 6.32 2.88 17.05
CA GLY A 59 7.34 1.97 17.58
C GLY A 59 7.38 0.68 16.77
N ARG A 60 8.39 0.55 15.92
CA ARG A 60 8.64 -0.69 15.19
C ARG A 60 9.39 -1.66 16.08
N SER A 61 9.08 -2.95 15.99
CA SER A 61 9.83 -3.96 16.72
C SER A 61 11.22 -4.07 16.11
N ASP A 62 12.26 -4.06 16.94
CA ASP A 62 13.64 -4.28 16.51
C ASP A 62 13.88 -5.73 16.03
N GLU A 63 12.90 -6.62 16.15
CA GLU A 63 12.95 -8.01 15.69
C GLU A 63 12.82 -8.15 14.17
N PHE A 64 12.38 -7.11 13.47
CA PHE A 64 12.13 -7.16 12.02
C PHE A 64 12.94 -6.12 11.24
N ASP A 65 13.42 -6.51 10.07
CA ASP A 65 13.87 -5.54 9.06
C ASP A 65 12.68 -5.16 8.17
N TYR A 66 12.21 -3.93 8.29
CA TYR A 66 10.96 -3.50 7.66
C TYR A 66 11.06 -3.25 6.15
N LEU A 67 12.24 -3.40 5.52
CA LEU A 67 12.64 -3.18 4.10
C LEU A 67 12.16 -1.87 3.41
N LYS A 68 11.15 -1.18 3.95
CA LYS A 68 10.60 0.13 3.63
C LYS A 68 10.14 0.30 2.18
N PHE A 69 9.66 -0.78 1.57
CA PHE A 69 9.02 -0.72 0.27
C PHE A 69 7.74 -1.57 0.19
N GLY A 70 6.84 -1.19 -0.70
CA GLY A 70 5.53 -1.83 -0.83
C GLY A 70 4.54 -1.02 -1.66
N PHE A 71 3.27 -1.08 -1.30
CA PHE A 71 2.19 -0.35 -1.97
C PHE A 71 1.17 0.20 -0.98
N LEU A 72 0.56 1.32 -1.35
CA LEU A 72 -0.48 1.99 -0.59
C LEU A 72 -1.70 2.23 -1.46
N GLN A 73 -2.88 1.92 -0.92
CA GLN A 73 -4.17 2.02 -1.60
C GLN A 73 -5.05 3.02 -0.87
N CYS A 74 -5.42 4.11 -1.54
CA CYS A 74 -6.37 5.11 -1.05
C CYS A 74 -7.74 4.84 -1.69
N HIS A 75 -8.75 4.59 -0.87
CA HIS A 75 -10.12 4.39 -1.31
C HIS A 75 -11.03 5.52 -0.81
N PHE A 76 -11.39 6.40 -1.74
CA PHE A 76 -12.36 7.48 -1.55
C PHE A 76 -13.77 6.92 -1.74
N GLY A 77 -14.31 6.36 -0.65
CA GLY A 77 -15.63 5.76 -0.61
C GLY A 77 -16.72 6.78 -0.24
N ARG A 78 -18.00 6.40 -0.42
CA ARG A 78 -19.11 7.32 -0.12
C ARG A 78 -19.15 7.83 1.33
N ARG A 79 -18.69 7.01 2.29
CA ARG A 79 -18.73 7.34 3.73
C ARG A 79 -17.45 8.02 4.23
N GLY A 80 -16.37 7.96 3.46
CA GLY A 80 -15.07 8.40 3.91
C GLY A 80 -13.93 7.77 3.13
N LEU A 81 -12.72 8.04 3.62
CA LEU A 81 -11.46 7.58 3.07
C LEU A 81 -10.99 6.34 3.85
N ALA A 82 -10.72 5.25 3.15
CA ALA A 82 -9.97 4.11 3.68
C ALA A 82 -8.58 4.09 3.06
N VAL A 83 -7.57 3.74 3.83
CA VAL A 83 -6.18 3.64 3.38
C VAL A 83 -5.62 2.30 3.83
N GLY A 84 -5.04 1.54 2.90
CA GLY A 84 -4.31 0.32 3.23
C GLY A 84 -2.86 0.44 2.77
N LEU A 85 -1.91 0.27 3.69
CA LEU A 85 -0.49 0.13 3.39
C LEU A 85 -0.11 -1.34 3.52
N CYS A 86 0.53 -1.88 2.49
CA CYS A 86 1.18 -3.17 2.54
C CYS A 86 2.67 -2.97 2.26
N HIS A 87 3.52 -3.60 3.05
CA HIS A 87 4.96 -3.55 2.86
C HIS A 87 5.60 -4.88 3.20
N TYR A 88 6.84 -5.04 2.76
CA TYR A 88 7.58 -6.27 2.94
C TYR A 88 8.59 -6.09 4.06
N GLY A 89 9.02 -7.18 4.68
CA GLY A 89 10.09 -7.15 5.66
C GLY A 89 10.69 -8.53 5.87
N LEU A 90 11.55 -8.64 6.87
CA LEU A 90 12.22 -9.88 7.25
C LEU A 90 12.01 -10.18 8.72
N TRP A 91 11.70 -11.44 9.00
CA TRP A 91 11.85 -11.99 10.34
C TRP A 91 12.97 -13.03 10.31
N VAL A 92 14.13 -12.67 10.88
CA VAL A 92 15.39 -13.41 10.74
C VAL A 92 15.82 -13.52 9.28
N ASP A 93 15.36 -14.54 8.56
CA ASP A 93 15.62 -14.82 7.14
C ASP A 93 14.33 -15.05 6.34
N MET A 94 13.17 -15.05 7.00
CA MET A 94 11.88 -15.28 6.37
C MET A 94 11.33 -13.98 5.77
N PRO A 95 10.98 -13.95 4.47
CA PRO A 95 10.28 -12.82 3.87
C PRO A 95 8.85 -12.73 4.39
N GLU A 96 8.51 -11.61 5.00
CA GLU A 96 7.20 -11.37 5.63
C GLU A 96 6.45 -10.22 4.92
N ILE A 97 5.12 -10.28 5.00
CA ILE A 97 4.22 -9.25 4.48
C ILE A 97 3.50 -8.61 5.65
N PHE A 98 3.65 -7.30 5.79
CA PHE A 98 3.03 -6.50 6.83
C PHE A 98 1.97 -5.60 6.23
N ALA A 99 0.89 -5.41 6.96
CA ALA A 99 -0.19 -4.55 6.51
C ALA A 99 -0.75 -3.70 7.66
N ALA A 100 -1.12 -2.47 7.33
CA ALA A 100 -1.75 -1.53 8.26
C ALA A 100 -2.83 -0.74 7.52
N GLY A 101 -3.92 -0.44 8.23
CA GLY A 101 -5.07 0.26 7.68
C GLY A 101 -5.35 1.54 8.45
N TRP A 102 -5.92 2.53 7.76
CA TRP A 102 -6.46 3.74 8.36
C TRP A 102 -7.81 4.09 7.76
N TYR A 103 -8.61 4.84 8.51
CA TYR A 103 -9.91 5.32 8.05
C TYR A 103 -10.23 6.72 8.57
N ALA A 104 -10.88 7.52 7.73
CA ALA A 104 -11.41 8.84 8.09
C ALA A 104 -12.86 8.97 7.59
N TYR A 105 -13.79 9.14 8.53
CA TYR A 105 -15.18 9.47 8.19
C TYR A 105 -15.27 10.84 7.49
N GLY A 106 -16.16 10.96 6.50
CA GLY A 106 -16.40 12.23 5.82
C GLY A 106 -15.22 12.75 4.98
N HIS A 107 -14.17 11.94 4.78
CA HIS A 107 -12.93 12.34 4.11
C HIS A 107 -12.12 13.40 4.87
N GLU A 108 -12.34 13.54 6.18
CA GLU A 108 -11.59 14.45 7.04
C GLU A 108 -10.18 13.88 7.33
N ILE A 109 -9.21 14.08 6.43
CA ILE A 109 -7.85 13.50 6.53
C ILE A 109 -7.14 13.82 7.86
N ALA A 110 -7.43 14.98 8.47
CA ALA A 110 -6.90 15.35 9.78
C ALA A 110 -7.37 14.42 10.92
N ARG A 111 -8.39 13.59 10.68
CA ARG A 111 -8.98 12.63 11.61
C ARG A 111 -8.79 11.19 11.13
N LEU A 112 -7.76 10.97 10.32
CA LEU A 112 -7.37 9.65 9.87
C LEU A 112 -6.88 8.84 11.07
N GLU A 113 -7.60 7.76 11.40
CA GLU A 113 -7.33 6.91 12.54
C GLU A 113 -6.84 5.54 12.07
N ARG A 114 -5.90 4.95 12.80
CA ARG A 114 -5.40 3.60 12.49
C ARG A 114 -6.45 2.56 12.87
N LEU A 115 -6.73 1.66 11.93
CA LEU A 115 -7.67 0.56 12.11
C LEU A 115 -7.09 -0.52 13.02
N ASP A 116 -7.96 -1.17 13.79
CA ASP A 116 -7.59 -2.34 14.59
C ASP A 116 -7.66 -3.66 13.79
N MET A 117 -7.24 -4.76 14.42
CA MET A 117 -7.19 -6.08 13.77
C MET A 117 -8.56 -6.69 13.40
N ARG A 118 -9.66 -6.09 13.87
CA ARG A 118 -11.04 -6.55 13.62
C ARG A 118 -11.68 -5.81 12.46
N GLU A 119 -11.05 -4.73 11.99
CA GLU A 119 -11.56 -3.89 10.93
C GLU A 119 -11.05 -4.33 9.55
N PRO A 120 -11.87 -4.17 8.50
CA PRO A 120 -11.49 -4.59 7.15
C PRO A 120 -10.43 -3.64 6.57
N LEU A 121 -9.29 -4.21 6.18
CA LEU A 121 -8.22 -3.46 5.52
C LEU A 121 -8.56 -3.09 4.06
N TRP A 122 -9.18 -4.01 3.34
CA TRP A 122 -9.49 -3.88 1.91
C TRP A 122 -10.92 -4.31 1.62
N SER A 123 -11.55 -3.68 0.64
CA SER A 123 -12.79 -4.14 0.03
C SER A 123 -12.50 -4.99 -1.21
N ILE A 124 -13.55 -5.60 -1.76
CA ILE A 124 -13.49 -6.40 -3.00
C ILE A 124 -12.89 -5.63 -4.19
N HIS A 125 -12.96 -4.30 -4.16
CA HIS A 125 -12.44 -3.45 -5.24
C HIS A 125 -10.91 -3.31 -5.19
N GLU A 126 -10.29 -3.36 -4.00
CA GLU A 126 -8.84 -3.23 -3.84
C GLU A 126 -8.08 -4.57 -4.00
N LEU A 127 -8.79 -5.69 -3.86
CA LEU A 127 -8.19 -7.02 -3.87
C LEU A 127 -7.38 -7.36 -5.14
N PRO A 128 -7.80 -6.99 -6.38
CA PRO A 128 -7.03 -7.32 -7.57
C PRO A 128 -5.61 -6.73 -7.57
N VAL A 129 -5.47 -5.47 -7.15
CA VAL A 129 -4.15 -4.82 -7.03
C VAL A 129 -3.36 -5.41 -5.87
N ALA A 130 -3.99 -5.65 -4.71
CA ALA A 130 -3.31 -6.26 -3.57
C ALA A 130 -2.75 -7.65 -3.93
N GLN A 131 -3.56 -8.49 -4.58
CA GLN A 131 -3.15 -9.79 -5.08
C GLN A 131 -2.02 -9.66 -6.12
N GLY A 132 -2.14 -8.71 -7.06
CA GLY A 132 -1.14 -8.47 -8.09
C GLY A 132 0.21 -8.09 -7.52
N GLU A 133 0.25 -7.12 -6.60
CA GLU A 133 1.48 -6.62 -5.99
C GLU A 133 2.15 -7.68 -5.09
N ILE A 134 1.35 -8.42 -4.30
CA ILE A 134 1.86 -9.53 -3.48
C ILE A 134 2.42 -10.65 -4.38
N SER A 135 1.72 -11.00 -5.46
CA SER A 135 2.17 -12.04 -6.38
C SER A 135 3.46 -11.65 -7.11
N LEU A 136 3.58 -10.38 -7.48
CA LEU A 136 4.79 -9.82 -8.06
C LEU A 136 5.98 -9.94 -7.10
N PHE A 137 5.82 -9.47 -5.84
CA PHE A 137 6.87 -9.59 -4.84
C PHE A 137 7.29 -11.05 -4.62
N LYS A 138 6.30 -11.93 -4.44
CA LYS A 138 6.54 -13.37 -4.32
C LYS A 138 7.33 -13.93 -5.49
N GLY A 139 6.99 -13.54 -6.73
CA GLY A 139 7.71 -13.99 -7.92
C GLY A 139 9.18 -13.56 -7.94
N LEU A 140 9.48 -12.34 -7.48
CA LEU A 140 10.86 -11.84 -7.38
C LEU A 140 11.68 -12.58 -6.32
N VAL A 141 11.07 -12.88 -5.17
CA VAL A 141 11.68 -13.69 -4.11
C VAL A 141 11.92 -15.12 -4.60
N ASP A 142 10.91 -15.73 -5.22
CA ASP A 142 11.01 -17.10 -5.73
C ASP A 142 12.08 -17.25 -6.81
N GLY A 143 12.22 -16.25 -7.69
CA GLY A 143 13.27 -16.22 -8.71
C GLY A 143 14.70 -16.04 -8.15
N SER A 144 14.83 -15.74 -6.86
CA SER A 144 16.11 -15.54 -6.18
C SER A 144 16.51 -16.71 -5.27
N ARG A 145 15.73 -17.80 -5.24
CA ARG A 145 15.89 -18.91 -4.29
C ARG A 145 17.22 -19.66 -4.39
N ASP A 146 17.78 -19.74 -5.59
CA ASP A 146 19.03 -20.48 -5.83
C ASP A 146 20.29 -19.64 -5.54
N ALA A 147 20.12 -18.36 -5.19
CA ALA A 147 21.23 -17.52 -4.78
C ALA A 147 21.71 -17.88 -3.36
N PRO A 148 23.01 -17.70 -3.03
CA PRO A 148 23.56 -17.95 -1.69
C PRO A 148 22.98 -17.02 -0.59
N GLY A 149 22.09 -16.09 -0.96
CA GLY A 149 21.28 -15.25 -0.10
C GLY A 149 20.29 -14.44 -0.95
N ILE A 150 19.24 -13.91 -0.33
CA ILE A 150 18.23 -13.12 -1.06
C ILE A 150 18.76 -11.70 -1.32
N PRO A 151 18.87 -11.25 -2.58
CA PRO A 151 19.45 -9.95 -2.92
C PRO A 151 18.43 -8.82 -2.74
N TRP A 152 18.10 -8.47 -1.49
CA TRP A 152 17.05 -7.49 -1.16
C TRP A 152 17.13 -6.15 -1.90
N PRO A 153 18.32 -5.50 -2.08
CA PRO A 153 18.41 -4.28 -2.87
C PRO A 153 17.95 -4.46 -4.32
N SER A 154 18.30 -5.60 -4.94
CA SER A 154 17.91 -5.92 -6.32
C SER A 154 16.42 -6.24 -6.42
N ILE A 155 15.85 -6.96 -5.44
CA ILE A 155 14.42 -7.25 -5.38
C ILE A 155 13.62 -5.97 -5.19
N SER A 156 14.01 -5.10 -4.26
CA SER A 156 13.37 -3.80 -4.02
C SER A 156 13.37 -2.96 -5.29
N GLU A 157 14.52 -2.82 -5.95
CA GLU A 157 14.62 -2.08 -7.20
C GLU A 157 13.78 -2.69 -8.34
N ALA A 158 13.79 -4.01 -8.49
CA ALA A 158 12.98 -4.70 -9.50
C ALA A 158 11.48 -4.51 -9.23
N TYR A 159 11.06 -4.62 -7.97
CA TYR A 159 9.70 -4.40 -7.54
C TYR A 159 9.25 -2.96 -7.83
N LEU A 160 10.04 -1.95 -7.46
CA LEU A 160 9.68 -0.55 -7.62
C LEU A 160 9.72 -0.09 -9.10
N LYS A 161 10.54 -0.71 -9.94
CA LYS A 161 10.59 -0.45 -11.39
C LYS A 161 9.53 -1.19 -12.20
N SER A 162 8.97 -2.26 -11.64
CA SER A 162 7.85 -2.94 -12.29
C SER A 162 6.65 -1.99 -12.39
N GLY A 163 5.86 -2.17 -13.46
CA GLY A 163 4.62 -1.44 -13.63
C GLY A 163 3.59 -1.72 -12.52
N PRO A 164 2.42 -1.08 -12.58
CA PRO A 164 1.35 -1.37 -11.64
C PRO A 164 0.83 -2.80 -11.84
N ALA A 165 0.78 -3.59 -10.77
CA ALA A 165 0.22 -4.93 -10.82
C ALA A 165 -1.29 -4.91 -10.51
N GLY A 166 -2.06 -5.78 -11.18
CA GLY A 166 -3.49 -5.93 -10.90
C GLY A 166 -4.40 -4.79 -11.39
N ILE A 167 -3.90 -3.89 -12.25
CA ILE A 167 -4.73 -2.96 -13.02
C ILE A 167 -4.95 -3.56 -14.41
N ALA A 168 -6.20 -3.83 -14.77
CA ALA A 168 -6.62 -4.32 -16.08
C ALA A 168 -7.13 -3.18 -16.97
#